data_AF-F1LED2-F1
#
_entry.id   AF-F1LED2-F1
#
_cell.length_a   1.000
_cell.length_b   1.000
_cell.length_c   1.000
_cell.angle_alpha   90.00
_cell.angle_beta   90.00
_cell.angle_gamma   90.00
#
_symmetry.space_group_name_H-M   'P 1'
#
loop_
_entity.id
_entity.type
_entity.pdbx_description
1 polymer ?
#
loop_
_entity_poly.entity_id
_entity_poly.type
_entity_poly.pdbx_seq_one_letter_code
_entity_poly.pdbx_strand_id
1 'polypeptide(L)'
;MEKERELNRKIVKLYPLTNYVFGKKEAQHERDLSVHDRFDRMRNEFHKMGMRRSVDAVILVHEHSLPHVLLLRVGQNFFKLPPVESLLQEKMK
;
A
#
# COMPACT_ATOMS: atom_id res chain seq x y z
N MET A 1 31.92 -12.49 8.33
CA MET A 1 30.82 -12.33 9.30
C MET A 1 30.48 -10.86 9.54
N GLU A 2 31.43 -10.01 9.97
CA GLU A 2 31.12 -8.59 10.27
C GLU A 2 31.09 -7.69 9.02
N LYS A 3 31.95 -7.94 8.03
CA LYS A 3 32.01 -7.18 6.76
C LYS A 3 30.78 -7.30 5.86
N GLU A 4 29.95 -8.33 6.04
CA GLU A 4 28.76 -8.58 5.20
C GLU A 4 27.54 -7.78 5.68
N ARG A 5 27.55 -7.33 6.94
CA ARG A 5 26.51 -6.47 7.53
C ARG A 5 26.61 -5.02 7.05
N GLU A 6 27.79 -4.56 6.66
CA GLU A 6 27.97 -3.20 6.12
C GLU A 6 27.45 -3.06 4.68
N LEU A 7 27.42 -4.14 3.90
CA LEU A 7 27.03 -4.11 2.47
C LEU A 7 25.53 -3.84 2.25
N ASN A 8 24.70 -3.87 3.29
CA ASN A 8 23.24 -3.73 3.16
C ASN A 8 22.65 -2.55 3.94
N ARG A 9 23.46 -1.57 4.34
CA ARG A 9 22.95 -0.31 4.90
C ARG A 9 22.38 0.56 3.77
N LYS A 10 21.09 0.43 3.52
CA LYS A 10 20.34 1.34 2.66
C LYS A 10 20.02 2.62 3.43
N ILE A 11 20.59 3.73 3.00
CA ILE A 11 20.28 5.06 3.53
C ILE A 11 19.05 5.59 2.79
N VAL A 12 18.00 5.91 3.53
CA VAL A 12 16.76 6.51 3.00
C VAL A 12 16.64 7.93 3.55
N LYS A 13 16.46 8.92 2.66
CA LYS A 13 16.22 10.30 3.06
C LYS A 13 14.74 10.47 3.41
N LEU A 14 14.48 11.08 4.57
CA LEU A 14 13.13 11.47 4.99
C LEU A 14 13.02 12.98 4.93
N TYR A 15 11.80 13.46 4.71
CA TYR A 15 11.46 14.88 4.72
C TYR A 15 10.34 15.17 5.72
N PRO A 16 10.24 16.40 6.24
CA PRO A 16 9.21 16.79 7.19
C PRO A 16 7.81 16.54 6.66
N LEU A 17 6.87 16.13 7.52
CA LEU A 17 5.44 15.98 7.15
C LEU A 17 4.88 17.27 6.53
N THR A 18 5.32 18.43 7.01
CA THR A 18 4.90 19.76 6.52
C THR A 18 5.25 20.02 5.05
N ASN A 19 6.14 19.25 4.45
CA ASN A 19 6.49 19.37 3.03
C ASN A 19 5.44 18.75 2.09
N TYR A 20 4.45 18.03 2.64
CA TYR A 20 3.45 17.32 1.87
C TYR A 20 2.07 17.91 2.13
N VAL A 21 1.30 18.09 1.06
CA VAL A 21 -0.10 18.55 1.12
C VAL A 21 -1.03 17.39 0.79
N PHE A 22 -2.00 17.13 1.65
CA PHE A 22 -3.00 16.08 1.45
C PHE A 22 -4.21 16.66 0.72
N GLY A 23 -4.32 16.35 -0.56
CA GLY A 23 -5.52 16.67 -1.34
C GLY A 23 -6.71 15.81 -0.92
N LYS A 24 -7.92 16.36 -1.06
CA LYS A 24 -9.16 15.59 -0.92
C LYS A 24 -9.57 15.04 -2.29
N LYS A 25 -9.71 13.72 -2.38
CA LYS A 25 -10.31 13.03 -3.54
C LYS A 25 -11.74 12.60 -3.19
N GLU A 26 -12.54 12.29 -4.22
CA GLU A 26 -13.82 11.63 -4.05
C GLU A 26 -13.71 10.32 -3.26
N ALA A 27 -14.80 9.95 -2.58
CA ALA A 27 -14.85 8.76 -1.76
C ALA A 27 -14.68 7.51 -2.63
N GLN A 28 -13.57 6.80 -2.44
CA GLN A 28 -13.34 5.51 -3.05
C GLN A 28 -13.92 4.42 -2.15
N HIS A 29 -14.92 3.71 -2.66
CA HIS A 29 -15.56 2.61 -1.93
C HIS A 29 -14.69 1.36 -2.01
N GLU A 30 -14.74 0.53 -0.96
CA GLU A 30 -14.12 -0.78 -1.03
C GLU A 30 -14.78 -1.62 -2.13
N ARG A 31 -13.97 -2.48 -2.77
CA ARG A 31 -14.46 -3.34 -3.85
C ARG A 31 -15.43 -4.42 -3.37
N ASP A 32 -15.38 -4.79 -2.09
CA ASP A 32 -16.21 -5.83 -1.49
C ASP A 32 -17.06 -5.23 -0.38
N LEU A 33 -18.34 -5.61 -0.34
CA LEU A 33 -19.27 -5.16 0.69
C LEU A 33 -19.17 -6.01 1.97
N SER A 34 -18.67 -7.25 1.82
CA SER A 34 -18.45 -8.16 2.93
C SER A 34 -17.17 -8.97 2.77
N VAL A 35 -16.74 -9.59 3.87
CA VAL A 35 -15.64 -10.55 3.86
C VAL A 35 -15.96 -11.77 2.98
N HIS A 36 -17.23 -12.18 2.92
CA HIS A 36 -17.66 -13.30 2.10
C HIS A 36 -17.48 -13.00 0.60
N ASP A 37 -17.99 -11.85 0.14
CA ASP A 37 -17.86 -11.42 -1.26
C ASP A 37 -16.40 -11.33 -1.69
N ARG A 38 -15.53 -10.88 -0.78
CA ARG A 38 -14.09 -10.83 -1.01
C ARG A 38 -13.50 -12.21 -1.28
N PHE A 39 -13.86 -13.21 -0.48
CA PHE A 39 -13.36 -14.57 -0.65
C PHE A 39 -13.89 -15.22 -1.93
N ASP A 40 -15.15 -14.99 -2.27
CA ASP A 40 -15.74 -15.50 -3.51
C ASP A 40 -15.07 -14.88 -4.74
N ARG A 41 -14.83 -13.57 -4.74
CA ARG A 41 -14.06 -12.92 -5.81
C ARG A 41 -12.64 -13.50 -5.89
N MET A 42 -11.93 -13.64 -4.77
CA MET A 42 -10.58 -14.21 -4.76
C MET A 42 -10.55 -15.62 -5.35
N ARG A 43 -11.54 -16.46 -5.02
CA ARG A 43 -11.68 -17.79 -5.61
C ARG A 43 -11.91 -17.71 -7.11
N ASN A 44 -12.81 -16.84 -7.57
CA ASN A 44 -13.14 -16.69 -8.98
C ASN A 44 -11.95 -16.15 -9.80
N GLU A 45 -11.22 -15.17 -9.27
CA GLU A 45 -10.00 -14.63 -9.89
C GLU A 45 -8.93 -15.71 -9.99
N PHE A 46 -8.78 -16.55 -8.97
CA PHE A 46 -7.81 -17.65 -8.98
C PHE A 46 -8.07 -18.67 -10.08
N HIS A 47 -9.33 -19.08 -10.27
CA HIS A 47 -9.69 -20.01 -11.34
C HIS A 47 -9.43 -19.45 -12.75
N LYS A 48 -9.53 -18.13 -12.93
CA LYS A 48 -9.37 -17.47 -14.23
C LYS A 48 -7.92 -17.10 -14.56
N MET A 49 -7.19 -16.58 -13.57
CA MET A 49 -5.90 -15.92 -13.77
C MET A 49 -4.78 -16.51 -12.91
N GLY A 50 -5.08 -17.50 -12.07
CA GLY A 50 -4.13 -18.09 -11.13
C GLY A 50 -3.83 -17.17 -9.94
N MET A 51 -2.62 -17.25 -9.42
CA MET A 51 -2.23 -16.55 -8.19
C MET A 51 -2.32 -15.02 -8.34
N ARG A 52 -3.09 -14.39 -7.44
CA ARG A 52 -3.19 -12.93 -7.37
C ARG A 52 -1.85 -12.30 -7.00
N ARG A 53 -1.47 -11.24 -7.72
CA ARG A 53 -0.31 -10.40 -7.43
C ARG A 53 -0.78 -9.04 -6.95
N SER A 54 -0.30 -8.59 -5.80
CA SER A 54 -0.57 -7.25 -5.26
C SER A 54 0.72 -6.63 -4.76
N VAL A 55 0.84 -5.31 -4.90
CA VAL A 55 1.96 -4.53 -4.42
C VAL A 55 1.40 -3.37 -3.62
N ASP A 56 1.88 -3.23 -2.39
CA ASP A 56 1.56 -2.10 -1.52
C ASP A 56 2.81 -1.29 -1.26
N ALA A 57 2.65 0.03 -1.13
CA ALA A 57 3.73 0.96 -0.89
C ALA A 57 3.86 1.28 0.59
N VAL A 58 5.10 1.38 1.08
CA VAL A 58 5.42 1.98 2.38
C VAL A 58 5.96 3.38 2.13
N ILE A 59 5.23 4.39 2.60
CA ILE A 59 5.63 5.80 2.45
C ILE A 59 6.07 6.31 3.81
N LEU A 60 7.27 6.89 3.84
CA LEU A 60 7.91 7.39 5.06
C LEU A 60 8.06 8.91 5.01
N VAL A 61 7.76 9.55 6.13
CA VAL A 61 8.03 10.96 6.41
C VAL A 61 8.63 11.09 7.80
N HIS A 62 9.07 12.28 8.20
CA HIS A 62 9.42 12.51 9.60
C HIS A 62 8.71 13.72 10.19
N GLU A 63 8.47 13.67 11.50
CA GLU A 63 8.00 14.79 12.29
C GLU A 63 8.74 14.73 13.63
N HIS A 64 9.28 15.85 14.11
CA HIS A 64 10.10 15.89 15.33
C HIS A 64 11.24 14.85 15.36
N SER A 65 11.90 14.61 14.22
CA SER A 65 12.96 13.60 14.03
C SER A 65 12.53 12.15 14.25
N LEU A 66 11.22 11.89 14.30
CA LEU A 66 10.66 10.55 14.38
C LEU A 66 10.10 10.13 13.01
N PRO A 67 10.46 8.94 12.50
CA PRO A 67 9.91 8.43 11.25
C PRO A 67 8.45 8.03 11.44
N HIS A 68 7.60 8.41 10.49
CA HIS A 68 6.17 8.09 10.45
C HIS A 68 5.84 7.35 9.15
N VAL A 69 4.97 6.35 9.24
CA VAL A 69 4.43 5.62 8.08
C VAL A 69 3.07 6.21 7.73
N LEU A 70 2.88 6.58 6.46
CA LEU A 70 1.58 7.04 5.98
C LEU A 70 0.67 5.84 5.68
N LEU A 71 -0.55 5.87 6.22
CA LEU A 71 -1.57 4.83 6.07
C LEU A 71 -2.87 5.43 5.52
N LEU A 72 -3.60 4.63 4.75
CA LEU A 72 -4.97 4.95 4.34
C LEU A 72 -5.92 4.45 5.42
N ARG A 73 -6.65 5.37 6.04
CA ARG A 73 -7.72 5.03 6.98
C ARG A 73 -9.00 4.71 6.21
N VAL A 74 -9.59 3.55 6.47
CA VAL A 74 -10.92 3.18 5.98
C VAL A 74 -11.85 3.04 7.18
N GLY A 75 -12.92 3.84 7.22
CA GLY A 75 -13.83 3.88 8.37
C GLY A 75 -13.11 4.32 9.66
N GLN A 76 -13.53 3.76 10.80
CA GLN A 76 -13.03 4.22 12.10
C GLN A 76 -11.71 3.56 12.52
N ASN A 77 -11.61 2.22 12.40
CA ASN A 77 -10.55 1.44 13.06
C ASN A 77 -9.70 0.61 12.10
N PHE A 78 -9.78 0.88 10.80
CA PHE A 78 -9.14 0.05 9.80
C PHE A 78 -8.15 0.87 8.97
N PHE A 79 -6.95 0.33 8.82
CA PHE A 79 -5.82 1.01 8.18
C PHE A 79 -5.19 0.08 7.16
N LYS A 80 -4.91 0.61 5.97
CA LYS A 80 -4.27 -0.09 4.85
C LYS A 80 -3.03 0.66 4.39
N LEU A 81 -2.07 -0.08 3.86
CA LEU A 81 -1.02 0.52 3.05
C LEU A 81 -1.62 1.03 1.72
N PRO A 82 -1.09 2.12 1.15
CA PRO A 82 -1.45 2.55 -0.19
C PRO A 82 -1.18 1.44 -1.21
N PRO A 83 -2.18 0.96 -1.96
CA PRO A 83 -1.94 0.02 -3.04
C PRO A 83 -1.20 0.75 -4.16
N VAL A 84 -0.25 0.06 -4.79
CA VAL A 84 0.33 0.52 -6.04
C VAL A 84 -0.61 0.08 -7.16
N GLU A 85 -1.12 1.03 -7.93
CA GLU A 85 -1.88 0.73 -9.14
C GLU A 85 -0.93 0.01 -10.11
N SER A 86 -0.93 -1.32 -10.09
CA SER A 86 -0.21 -2.08 -11.10
C SER A 86 -0.95 -1.89 -12.42
N LEU A 87 -0.38 -1.11 -13.34
CA LEU A 87 -0.87 -0.88 -14.71
C LEU A 87 -1.04 -2.17 -15.56
N LEU A 88 -0.86 -3.34 -14.95
CA LEU A 88 -0.98 -4.64 -15.61
C LEU A 88 -2.44 -5.09 -15.84
N GLN A 89 -3.43 -4.41 -15.25
CA GLN A 89 -4.84 -4.77 -15.49
C GLN A 89 -5.52 -3.97 -16.60
N GLU A 90 -4.93 -2.85 -17.03
CA GLU A 90 -5.54 -2.01 -18.09
C GLU A 90 -5.22 -2.52 -19.50
N LYS A 91 -4.28 -3.46 -19.65
CA LYS A 91 -3.91 -4.08 -20.94
C LYS A 91 -4.66 -5.36 -21.29
N MET A 92 -5.72 -5.72 -20.55
CA MET A 92 -6.53 -6.92 -20.83
C MET A 92 -8.04 -6.61 -20.90
N LYS A 93 -8.39 -5.46 -21.48
CA LYS A 93 -9.76 -5.19 -21.92
C LYS A 93 -9.80 -5.04 -23.43
#